data_AF-A0A7J9VPP9-F1
#
_entry.id   AF-A0A7J9VPP9-F1
#
_cell.length_a   1.000
_cell.length_b   1.000
_cell.length_c   1.000
_cell.angle_alpha   90.00
_cell.angle_beta   90.00
_cell.angle_gamma   90.00
#
_symmetry.space_group_name_H-M   'P 1'
#
loop_
_entity.id
_entity.type
_entity.pdbx_description
1 polymer ?
#
loop_
_entity_poly.entity_id
_entity_poly.type
_entity_poly.pdbx_seq_one_letter_code
_entity_poly.pdbx_strand_id
1 'polypeptide(L)'
;MPGRHTAPSRRGLAGTRPRRTGRFGVVVALGVLVILAVAMQSLLDSFESAEGACEGPETVTLAAAPEIAPVVRPAARELAGGEASGEDRCVRLEVSSRDSIEVLDAVQSGQPPPDLWIPATSNQLRELPDRAENRKTWWFATSPVGLVGRPDASRPDTWLAALRSDGARMLDPRESAPGLAALAGMHAEAVAGLSSGTALSSWLTANATRSSEGSNAAVTASALLASANLRRQNAPTWFPASEQELLSQVDASARQSVRLQVPKSGSVLLDYPMVSLADGQRGEIAVSAGDALVGYLNTSDGAEHLADAGFRTESGLPTETSTNVGRVREMTTMQAAGVSELVQLWTTLSLDARMLAVIDVSNSMTAAENARTRIEIARDALLGALEQMPETWHLGLWVYSIGLGDGGEDYRRLSPPSRSAARAPPSGPSCCPASRSCPTWSAAGPACTTPRSPPSAARGRTTNRTPSTASYSSPTAGTRTPTASGWRNCSAPYGGSTTPIGRCG
;
A
#
# COMPACT_ATOMS: atom_id res chain seq x y z
N MET A 1 57.31 33.93 -40.74
CA MET A 1 56.01 34.15 -41.45
C MET A 1 56.32 34.22 -42.93
N PRO A 2 55.49 33.70 -43.86
CA PRO A 2 54.18 33.01 -43.79
C PRO A 2 54.37 31.48 -43.93
N GLY A 3 53.42 30.56 -44.01
CA GLY A 3 51.96 30.55 -44.09
C GLY A 3 51.52 29.13 -44.50
N ARG A 4 50.57 28.57 -43.75
CA ARG A 4 49.50 27.61 -44.11
C ARG A 4 49.75 26.42 -45.07
N HIS A 5 49.38 25.24 -44.54
CA HIS A 5 48.68 24.08 -45.15
C HIS A 5 49.45 23.36 -46.28
N THR A 6 49.62 22.04 -46.30
CA THR A 6 48.67 20.93 -46.11
C THR A 6 49.48 19.64 -46.23
N ALA A 7 49.06 18.55 -45.60
CA ALA A 7 49.54 17.21 -45.97
C ALA A 7 48.36 16.22 -45.99
N PRO A 8 48.18 15.47 -47.08
CA PRO A 8 47.51 14.18 -47.03
C PRO A 8 48.46 13.06 -47.47
N SER A 9 48.46 11.94 -46.75
CA SER A 9 48.06 10.63 -47.30
C SER A 9 48.58 9.42 -46.50
N ARG A 10 47.64 8.49 -46.29
CA ARG A 10 47.71 7.02 -46.38
C ARG A 10 48.50 6.16 -45.37
N ARG A 11 47.67 5.31 -44.73
CA ARG A 11 47.71 3.82 -44.60
C ARG A 11 48.58 3.17 -43.51
N GLY A 12 47.88 2.37 -42.70
CA GLY A 12 48.37 1.24 -41.89
C GLY A 12 47.24 0.74 -40.98
N LEU A 13 46.33 -0.11 -41.48
CA LEU A 13 46.31 -1.57 -41.28
C LEU A 13 45.67 -2.03 -39.95
N ALA A 14 44.44 -2.54 -40.13
CA ALA A 14 43.85 -3.74 -39.52
C ALA A 14 44.19 -4.10 -38.06
N GLY A 15 43.18 -3.98 -37.21
CA GLY A 15 43.06 -4.70 -35.94
C GLY A 15 41.59 -4.95 -35.62
N THR A 16 41.05 -6.03 -36.14
CA THR A 16 39.70 -6.55 -35.85
C THR A 16 39.60 -6.98 -34.38
N ARG A 17 38.72 -6.33 -33.61
CA ARG A 17 38.18 -6.84 -32.34
C ARG A 17 36.64 -6.82 -32.39
N PRO A 18 35.96 -7.86 -31.92
CA PRO A 18 34.52 -8.03 -32.12
C PRO A 18 33.72 -7.05 -31.25
N ARG A 19 32.76 -6.37 -31.88
CA ARG A 19 31.73 -5.55 -31.24
C ARG A 19 30.82 -6.44 -30.38
N ARG A 20 30.83 -6.23 -29.07
CA ARG A 20 29.74 -6.60 -28.15
C ARG A 20 29.10 -5.33 -27.60
N THR A 21 28.38 -4.61 -28.46
CA THR A 21 27.51 -3.49 -28.07
C THR A 21 26.28 -3.54 -28.98
N GLY A 22 25.30 -4.37 -28.62
CA GLY A 22 24.12 -4.58 -29.47
C GLY A 22 22.83 -4.92 -28.72
N ARG A 23 22.77 -4.69 -27.40
CA ARG A 23 21.53 -4.90 -26.62
C ARG A 23 21.11 -3.71 -25.77
N PHE A 24 22.04 -2.87 -25.29
CA PHE A 24 21.68 -1.64 -24.58
C PHE A 24 21.21 -0.50 -25.49
N GLY A 25 21.74 -0.40 -26.72
CA GLY A 25 21.31 0.63 -27.67
C GLY A 25 19.87 0.45 -28.19
N VAL A 26 19.41 -0.80 -28.30
CA VAL A 26 18.06 -1.10 -28.79
C VAL A 26 16.99 -0.83 -27.72
N VAL A 27 17.29 -1.07 -26.45
CA VAL A 27 16.37 -0.77 -25.33
C VAL A 27 16.24 0.73 -25.10
N VAL A 28 17.34 1.48 -25.19
CA VAL A 28 17.30 2.95 -25.10
C VAL A 28 16.62 3.56 -26.32
N ALA A 29 16.88 3.05 -27.53
CA ALA A 29 16.21 3.53 -28.74
C ALA A 29 14.69 3.25 -28.72
N LEU A 30 14.25 2.07 -28.27
CA LEU A 30 12.82 1.76 -28.09
C LEU A 30 12.18 2.62 -27.00
N GLY A 31 12.86 2.86 -25.88
CA GLY A 31 12.37 3.76 -24.83
C GLY A 31 12.19 5.19 -25.32
N VAL A 32 13.14 5.72 -26.08
CA VAL A 32 13.05 7.05 -26.69
C VAL A 32 11.95 7.11 -27.76
N LEU A 33 11.75 6.03 -28.53
CA LEU A 33 10.71 5.98 -29.56
C LEU A 33 9.31 5.84 -28.94
N VAL A 34 9.17 5.17 -27.80
CA VAL A 34 7.93 5.14 -27.02
C VAL A 34 7.67 6.49 -26.36
N ILE A 35 8.68 7.16 -25.81
CA ILE A 35 8.53 8.51 -25.25
C ILE A 35 8.17 9.51 -26.36
N LEU A 36 8.79 9.42 -27.53
CA LEU A 36 8.44 10.24 -28.69
C LEU A 36 7.07 9.87 -29.25
N ALA A 37 6.66 8.60 -29.23
CA ALA A 37 5.32 8.20 -29.64
C ALA A 37 4.26 8.71 -28.66
N VAL A 38 4.50 8.63 -27.34
CA VAL A 38 3.61 9.18 -26.31
C VAL A 38 3.56 10.71 -26.41
N ALA A 39 4.70 11.37 -26.58
CA ALA A 39 4.76 12.82 -26.78
C ALA A 39 4.10 13.26 -28.09
N MET A 40 4.26 12.48 -29.18
CA MET A 40 3.59 12.71 -30.45
C MET A 40 2.08 12.41 -30.35
N GLN A 41 1.65 11.44 -29.55
CA GLN A 41 0.25 11.15 -29.26
C GLN A 41 -0.38 12.28 -28.44
N SER A 42 0.34 12.82 -27.45
CA SER A 42 -0.07 14.02 -26.70
C SER A 42 -0.15 15.27 -27.59
N LEU A 43 0.74 15.37 -28.59
CA LEU A 43 0.70 16.43 -29.60
C LEU A 43 -0.46 16.23 -30.59
N LEU A 44 -0.73 15.01 -31.04
CA LEU A 44 -1.83 14.71 -31.97
C LEU A 44 -3.20 14.85 -31.28
N ASP A 45 -3.35 14.49 -30.01
CA ASP A 45 -4.53 14.80 -29.17
C ASP A 45 -4.72 16.31 -28.99
N SER A 46 -3.67 17.12 -29.21
CA SER A 46 -3.77 18.59 -29.17
C SER A 46 -4.20 19.21 -30.52
N PHE A 47 -4.22 18.42 -31.62
CA PHE A 47 -4.52 18.92 -32.96
C PHE A 47 -5.88 18.50 -33.51
N GLU A 48 -6.64 17.64 -32.81
CA GLU A 48 -8.05 17.44 -33.14
C GLU A 48 -8.84 18.65 -32.60
N SER A 49 -8.85 19.70 -33.42
CA SER A 49 -9.54 20.95 -33.16
C SER A 49 -11.04 20.66 -33.08
N ALA A 50 -11.59 20.67 -31.87
CA ALA A 50 -13.02 20.75 -31.66
C ALA A 50 -13.53 22.06 -32.30
N GLU A 51 -14.32 21.93 -33.37
CA GLU A 51 -15.13 23.03 -33.91
C GLU A 51 -16.06 23.51 -32.78
N GLY A 52 -15.67 24.58 -32.07
CA GLY A 52 -16.35 25.08 -30.87
C GLY A 52 -15.42 25.53 -29.73
N ALA A 53 -14.11 25.25 -29.79
CA ALA A 53 -13.19 25.62 -28.71
C ALA A 53 -12.98 27.15 -28.60
N CYS A 54 -13.15 27.69 -27.40
CA CYS A 54 -12.96 29.11 -27.13
C CYS A 54 -11.53 29.58 -27.34
N GLU A 55 -11.37 30.83 -27.78
CA GLU A 55 -10.08 31.49 -27.86
C GLU A 55 -9.62 31.96 -26.45
N GLY A 56 -8.56 31.35 -25.94
CA GLY A 56 -7.91 31.76 -24.68
C GLY A 56 -8.71 31.50 -23.38
N PRO A 57 -9.14 30.27 -23.08
CA PRO A 57 -9.93 30.00 -21.88
C PRO A 57 -9.12 30.15 -20.60
N GLU A 58 -9.76 30.64 -19.55
CA GLU A 58 -9.18 30.65 -18.23
C GLU A 58 -9.08 29.22 -17.69
N THR A 59 -7.90 28.82 -17.22
CA THR A 59 -7.68 27.46 -16.73
C THR A 59 -8.04 27.37 -15.25
N VAL A 60 -8.86 26.38 -14.86
CA VAL A 60 -9.22 26.03 -13.48
C VAL A 60 -8.66 24.65 -13.17
N THR A 61 -7.86 24.56 -12.12
CA THR A 61 -7.22 23.30 -11.69
C THR A 61 -8.17 22.47 -10.83
N LEU A 62 -8.36 21.20 -11.19
CA LEU A 62 -9.21 20.26 -10.47
C LEU A 62 -8.38 19.04 -10.07
N ALA A 63 -8.18 18.81 -8.77
CA ALA A 63 -7.63 17.56 -8.28
C ALA A 63 -8.77 16.60 -7.94
N ALA A 64 -8.70 15.36 -8.41
CA ALA A 64 -9.70 14.34 -8.14
C ALA A 64 -9.05 13.05 -7.64
N ALA A 65 -9.73 12.36 -6.72
CA ALA A 65 -9.32 11.03 -6.26
C ALA A 65 -9.12 10.08 -7.46
N PRO A 66 -8.13 9.16 -7.40
CA PRO A 66 -7.75 8.35 -8.57
C PRO A 66 -8.88 7.54 -9.19
N GLU A 67 -9.86 7.14 -8.39
CA GLU A 67 -11.01 6.35 -8.82
C GLU A 67 -12.07 7.15 -9.58
N ILE A 68 -12.23 8.46 -9.32
CA ILE A 68 -13.24 9.32 -9.98
C ILE A 68 -12.65 10.20 -11.07
N ALA A 69 -11.34 10.44 -11.05
CA ALA A 69 -10.65 11.19 -12.09
C ALA A 69 -10.88 10.66 -13.53
N PRO A 70 -11.04 9.34 -13.79
CA PRO A 70 -11.30 8.82 -15.14
C PRO A 70 -12.68 9.19 -15.70
N VAL A 71 -13.70 9.40 -14.86
CA VAL A 71 -15.05 9.83 -15.30
C VAL A 71 -15.17 11.36 -15.38
N VAL A 72 -14.47 12.07 -14.49
CA VAL A 72 -14.45 13.54 -14.48
C VAL A 72 -13.69 14.12 -15.66
N ARG A 73 -12.60 13.48 -16.12
CA ARG A 73 -11.78 13.98 -17.24
C ARG A 73 -12.55 14.13 -18.56
N PRO A 74 -13.27 13.10 -19.04
CA PRO A 74 -14.14 13.23 -20.21
C PRO A 74 -15.21 14.30 -20.03
N ALA A 75 -15.91 14.33 -18.89
CA ALA A 75 -16.92 15.36 -18.60
C ALA A 75 -16.36 16.79 -18.66
N ALA A 76 -15.17 17.01 -18.10
CA ALA A 76 -14.46 18.28 -18.18
C ALA A 76 -14.07 18.68 -19.62
N ARG A 77 -13.82 17.71 -20.52
CA ARG A 77 -13.54 17.97 -21.94
C ARG A 77 -14.79 18.33 -22.73
N GLU A 78 -15.92 17.70 -22.46
CA GLU A 78 -17.20 18.05 -23.07
C GLU A 78 -17.57 19.52 -22.78
N LEU A 79 -17.32 19.98 -21.55
CA LEU A 79 -17.51 21.38 -21.18
C LEU A 79 -16.58 22.36 -21.91
N ALA A 80 -15.37 21.93 -22.26
CA ALA A 80 -14.42 22.77 -22.99
C ALA A 80 -14.78 22.93 -24.48
N GLY A 81 -15.67 22.06 -25.01
CA GLY A 81 -16.11 22.04 -26.40
C GLY A 81 -17.51 22.61 -26.64
N GLY A 82 -18.26 22.99 -25.60
CA GLY A 82 -19.64 23.47 -25.72
C GLY A 82 -19.92 24.82 -25.03
N GLU A 83 -21.09 25.40 -25.30
CA GLU A 83 -21.65 26.61 -24.65
C GLU A 83 -22.03 26.38 -23.16
N ALA A 84 -21.37 25.43 -22.49
CA ALA A 84 -21.75 24.96 -21.16
C ALA A 84 -21.31 25.90 -20.02
N SER A 85 -20.54 26.94 -20.33
CA SER A 85 -20.37 28.08 -19.43
C SER A 85 -21.54 29.04 -19.60
N GLY A 86 -22.55 28.91 -18.75
CA GLY A 86 -23.48 30.02 -18.52
C GLY A 86 -22.67 31.29 -18.20
N GLU A 87 -22.97 32.37 -18.94
CA GLU A 87 -22.33 33.69 -18.86
C GLU A 87 -20.85 33.76 -19.29
N ASP A 88 -20.60 34.20 -20.54
CA ASP A 88 -19.40 34.90 -21.08
C ASP A 88 -17.97 34.42 -20.72
N ARG A 89 -17.80 33.35 -19.95
CA ARG A 89 -16.51 32.92 -19.39
C ARG A 89 -16.15 31.54 -19.88
N CYS A 90 -15.28 31.50 -20.87
CA CYS A 90 -14.74 30.22 -21.29
C CYS A 90 -13.70 29.70 -20.29
N VAL A 91 -14.02 28.56 -19.68
CA VAL A 91 -13.16 27.93 -18.67
C VAL A 91 -12.69 26.58 -19.19
N ARG A 92 -11.41 26.27 -18.95
CA ARG A 92 -10.83 24.94 -19.16
C ARG A 92 -10.52 24.29 -17.82
N LEU A 93 -11.14 23.17 -17.54
CA LEU A 93 -10.84 22.35 -16.37
C LEU A 93 -9.61 21.47 -16.63
N GLU A 94 -8.53 21.72 -15.89
CA GLU A 94 -7.33 20.88 -15.88
C GLU A 94 -7.45 19.84 -14.77
N VAL A 95 -7.86 18.62 -15.14
CA VAL A 95 -8.13 17.55 -14.18
C VAL A 95 -6.88 16.70 -13.94
N SER A 96 -6.44 16.67 -12.68
CA SER A 96 -5.34 15.82 -12.21
C SER A 96 -5.86 14.72 -11.28
N SER A 97 -5.28 13.52 -11.40
CA SER A 97 -5.53 12.41 -10.49
C SER A 97 -4.52 12.48 -9.35
N ARG A 98 -4.98 12.75 -8.13
CA ARG A 98 -4.13 12.83 -6.93
C ARG A 98 -4.77 12.10 -5.76
N ASP A 99 -3.95 11.50 -4.91
CA ASP A 99 -4.46 10.88 -3.70
C ASP A 99 -5.09 11.95 -2.78
N SER A 100 -6.20 11.61 -2.14
CA SER A 100 -6.93 12.58 -1.31
C SER A 100 -6.11 13.01 -0.09
N ILE A 101 -5.31 12.12 0.50
CA ILE A 101 -4.42 12.44 1.61
C ILE A 101 -3.24 13.31 1.13
N GLU A 102 -2.70 13.05 -0.06
CA GLU A 102 -1.63 13.91 -0.61
C GLU A 102 -2.12 15.36 -0.81
N VAL A 103 -3.34 15.53 -1.33
CA VAL A 103 -3.93 16.87 -1.47
C VAL A 103 -4.19 17.49 -0.09
N LEU A 104 -4.76 16.74 0.85
CA LEU A 104 -5.01 17.22 2.21
C LEU A 104 -3.72 17.67 2.91
N ASP A 105 -2.67 16.85 2.89
CA ASP A 105 -1.36 17.13 3.47
C ASP A 105 -0.72 18.37 2.84
N ALA A 106 -0.81 18.52 1.52
CA ALA A 106 -0.29 19.69 0.81
C ALA A 106 -0.99 20.97 1.28
N VAL A 107 -2.32 20.94 1.42
CA VAL A 107 -3.11 22.08 1.91
C VAL A 107 -2.80 22.40 3.37
N GLN A 108 -2.73 21.38 4.24
CA GLN A 108 -2.37 21.56 5.65
C GLN A 108 -0.94 22.09 5.84
N SER A 109 -0.03 21.73 4.94
CA SER A 109 1.35 22.22 4.90
C SER A 109 1.47 23.62 4.29
N GLY A 110 0.37 24.26 3.90
CA GLY A 110 0.36 25.60 3.32
C GLY A 110 0.82 25.68 1.87
N GLN A 111 0.86 24.55 1.15
CA GLN A 111 1.07 24.59 -0.31
C GLN A 111 -0.19 25.13 -1.01
N PRO A 112 -0.05 25.74 -2.20
CA PRO A 112 -1.20 26.21 -2.97
C PRO A 112 -2.17 25.06 -3.27
N PRO A 113 -3.46 25.14 -2.85
CA PRO A 113 -4.46 24.15 -3.20
C PRO A 113 -4.78 24.20 -4.71
N PRO A 114 -5.32 23.11 -5.29
CA PRO A 114 -6.03 23.21 -6.55
C PRO A 114 -7.25 24.12 -6.40
N ASP A 115 -7.80 24.66 -7.49
CA ASP A 115 -8.98 25.52 -7.43
C ASP A 115 -10.23 24.75 -6.98
N LEU A 116 -10.38 23.52 -7.50
CA LEU A 116 -11.41 22.54 -7.14
C LEU A 116 -10.77 21.24 -6.65
N TRP A 117 -11.43 20.55 -5.73
CA TRP A 117 -10.99 19.25 -5.22
C TRP A 117 -12.14 18.26 -5.08
N ILE A 118 -11.95 17.03 -5.53
CA ILE A 118 -12.85 15.89 -5.34
C ILE A 118 -12.14 14.81 -4.51
N PRO A 119 -12.23 14.83 -3.16
CA PRO A 119 -11.76 13.74 -2.31
C PRO A 119 -12.59 12.47 -2.49
N ALA A 120 -12.08 11.35 -1.97
CA ALA A 120 -12.85 10.10 -1.90
C ALA A 120 -13.99 10.16 -0.87
N THR A 121 -13.83 10.98 0.19
CA THR A 121 -14.85 11.14 1.24
C THR A 121 -14.92 12.56 1.80
N SER A 122 -16.13 13.01 2.12
CA SER A 122 -16.40 14.28 2.80
C SER A 122 -15.78 14.41 4.18
N ASN A 123 -15.39 13.31 4.83
CA ASN A 123 -14.67 13.36 6.10
C ASN A 123 -13.34 14.12 5.98
N GLN A 124 -12.66 14.02 4.84
CA GLN A 124 -11.40 14.74 4.59
C GLN A 124 -11.62 16.26 4.49
N LEU A 125 -12.83 16.71 4.13
CA LEU A 125 -13.16 18.13 4.16
C LEU A 125 -13.17 18.70 5.59
N ARG A 126 -13.49 17.88 6.60
CA ARG A 126 -13.47 18.28 8.01
C ARG A 126 -12.06 18.48 8.56
N GLU A 127 -11.06 17.94 7.87
CA GLU A 127 -9.64 18.04 8.23
C GLU A 127 -8.95 19.23 7.56
N LEU A 128 -9.64 19.93 6.65
CA LEU A 128 -9.14 21.16 6.06
C LEU A 128 -9.09 22.29 7.12
N PRO A 129 -8.07 23.16 7.08
CA PRO A 129 -7.96 24.27 8.04
C PRO A 129 -9.08 25.31 7.86
N ASP A 130 -9.90 25.56 8.90
CA ASP A 130 -10.88 26.64 9.18
C ASP A 130 -11.56 27.39 8.01
N ARG A 131 -11.68 26.77 6.84
CA ARG A 131 -12.29 27.37 5.65
C ARG A 131 -13.26 26.44 4.93
N ALA A 132 -13.39 25.17 5.33
CA ALA A 132 -14.25 24.21 4.63
C ALA A 132 -15.75 24.53 4.73
N GLU A 133 -16.21 25.02 5.87
CA GLU A 133 -17.65 25.18 6.16
C GLU A 133 -18.33 26.27 5.31
N ASN A 134 -17.56 27.25 4.82
CA ASN A 134 -18.04 28.33 3.96
C ASN A 134 -17.75 28.07 2.47
N ARG A 135 -17.17 26.92 2.12
CA ARG A 135 -16.85 26.58 0.74
C ARG A 135 -18.07 25.93 0.07
N LYS A 136 -18.35 26.38 -1.15
CA LYS A 136 -19.33 25.70 -2.00
C LYS A 136 -18.88 24.26 -2.21
N THR A 137 -19.79 23.34 -1.92
CA THR A 137 -19.61 21.89 -2.03
C THR A 137 -20.74 21.33 -2.88
N TRP A 138 -20.43 20.38 -3.76
CA TRP A 138 -21.37 19.67 -4.61
C TRP A 138 -21.27 18.17 -4.37
N TRP A 139 -22.40 17.50 -4.52
CA TRP A 139 -22.54 16.05 -4.36
C TRP A 139 -23.14 15.50 -5.64
N PHE A 140 -22.56 14.44 -6.18
CA PHE A 140 -22.97 13.91 -7.48
C PHE A 140 -22.68 12.42 -7.65
N ALA A 141 -21.71 11.87 -6.92
CA ALA A 141 -21.32 10.47 -7.02
C ALA A 141 -21.19 9.83 -5.64
N THR A 142 -21.64 8.58 -5.52
CA THR A 142 -21.44 7.77 -4.32
C THR A 142 -21.04 6.35 -4.68
N SER A 143 -20.37 5.65 -3.77
CA SER A 143 -20.09 4.23 -3.88
C SER A 143 -20.13 3.57 -2.50
N PRO A 144 -21.02 2.60 -2.26
CA PRO A 144 -20.98 1.79 -1.05
C PRO A 144 -19.68 1.01 -0.93
N VAL A 145 -19.16 0.92 0.29
CA VAL A 145 -18.03 0.05 0.62
C VAL A 145 -18.55 -1.24 1.25
N GLY A 146 -18.00 -2.37 0.81
CA GLY A 146 -18.25 -3.66 1.44
C GLY A 146 -16.98 -4.49 1.50
N LEU A 147 -17.17 -5.78 1.74
CA LEU A 147 -16.10 -6.75 1.78
C LEU A 147 -16.20 -7.65 0.55
N VAL A 148 -15.15 -7.69 -0.24
CA VAL A 148 -15.02 -8.62 -1.36
C VAL A 148 -14.52 -9.95 -0.82
N GLY A 149 -15.21 -11.02 -1.19
CA GLY A 149 -14.85 -12.37 -0.85
C GLY A 149 -15.40 -13.36 -1.86
N ARG A 150 -15.36 -14.64 -1.50
CA ARG A 150 -15.90 -15.70 -2.36
C ARG A 150 -17.42 -15.55 -2.55
N PRO A 151 -17.96 -15.93 -3.72
CA PRO A 151 -19.40 -15.86 -3.99
C PRO A 151 -20.27 -16.68 -3.03
N ASP A 152 -19.73 -17.79 -2.52
CA ASP A 152 -20.39 -18.71 -1.60
C ASP A 152 -20.18 -18.35 -0.11
N ALA A 153 -19.39 -17.32 0.18
CA ALA A 153 -19.18 -16.89 1.56
C ALA A 153 -20.48 -16.31 2.14
N SER A 154 -20.79 -16.67 3.38
CA SER A 154 -21.95 -16.12 4.09
C SER A 154 -21.75 -14.64 4.39
N ARG A 155 -22.82 -13.84 4.26
CA ARG A 155 -22.82 -12.41 4.62
C ARG A 155 -22.35 -12.21 6.07
N PRO A 156 -21.26 -11.45 6.30
CA PRO A 156 -20.80 -11.18 7.65
C PRO A 156 -21.81 -10.39 8.49
N ASP A 157 -21.86 -10.67 9.79
CA ASP A 157 -22.66 -9.88 10.73
C ASP A 157 -22.07 -8.48 10.91
N THR A 158 -20.75 -8.41 11.09
CA THR A 158 -19.99 -7.18 11.34
C THR A 158 -18.70 -7.11 10.49
N TRP A 159 -18.20 -5.90 10.25
CA TRP A 159 -16.90 -5.61 9.66
C TRP A 159 -15.78 -6.27 10.45
N LEU A 160 -15.78 -6.09 11.78
CA LEU A 160 -14.74 -6.65 12.64
C LEU A 160 -14.74 -8.19 12.61
N ALA A 161 -15.91 -8.84 12.57
CA ALA A 161 -15.98 -10.30 12.50
C ALA A 161 -15.40 -10.84 11.18
N ALA A 162 -15.68 -10.16 10.06
CA ALA A 162 -15.13 -10.56 8.77
C ALA A 162 -13.61 -10.36 8.70
N LEU A 163 -13.12 -9.20 9.16
CA LEU A 163 -11.70 -8.85 9.12
C LEU A 163 -10.84 -9.57 10.17
N ARG A 164 -11.49 -10.27 11.11
CA ARG A 164 -10.85 -11.24 12.02
C ARG A 164 -10.68 -12.63 11.42
N SER A 165 -11.40 -12.94 10.33
CA SER A 165 -11.35 -14.27 9.74
C SER A 165 -9.97 -14.59 9.17
N ASP A 166 -9.64 -15.89 9.15
CA ASP A 166 -8.33 -16.36 8.75
C ASP A 166 -8.01 -15.99 7.30
N GLY A 167 -6.95 -15.19 7.17
CA GLY A 167 -6.43 -14.74 5.89
C GLY A 167 -7.02 -13.41 5.41
N ALA A 168 -7.90 -12.74 6.18
CA ALA A 168 -8.48 -11.45 5.80
C ALA A 168 -7.36 -10.46 5.48
N ARG A 169 -7.64 -9.53 4.57
CA ARG A 169 -6.67 -8.50 4.16
C ARG A 169 -7.27 -7.14 4.43
N MET A 170 -6.68 -6.43 5.38
CA MET A 170 -6.94 -5.03 5.60
C MET A 170 -6.10 -4.20 4.63
N LEU A 171 -6.69 -3.17 4.04
CA LEU A 171 -5.97 -2.16 3.26
C LEU A 171 -5.47 -1.07 4.21
N ASP A 172 -4.34 -0.43 3.91
CA ASP A 172 -3.84 0.68 4.73
C ASP A 172 -4.86 1.84 4.67
N PRO A 173 -5.53 2.19 5.78
CA PRO A 173 -6.55 3.24 5.81
C PRO A 173 -5.99 4.64 5.52
N ARG A 174 -4.66 4.81 5.48
CA ARG A 174 -4.01 6.08 5.09
C ARG A 174 -3.90 6.23 3.58
N GLU A 175 -3.92 5.14 2.84
CA GLU A 175 -3.64 5.10 1.40
C GLU A 175 -4.85 4.54 0.61
N SER A 176 -5.93 4.20 1.30
CA SER A 176 -7.08 3.49 0.72
C SER A 176 -8.39 3.98 1.31
N ALA A 177 -9.23 4.59 0.49
CA ALA A 177 -10.58 5.00 0.86
C ALA A 177 -11.46 3.81 1.33
N PRO A 178 -11.47 2.63 0.66
CA PRO A 178 -12.12 1.45 1.22
C PRO A 178 -11.52 0.95 2.54
N GLY A 179 -10.20 1.05 2.72
CA GLY A 179 -9.52 0.74 3.98
C GLY A 179 -9.98 1.65 5.13
N LEU A 180 -10.03 2.96 4.87
CA LEU A 180 -10.54 3.95 5.82
C LEU A 180 -12.02 3.71 6.14
N ALA A 181 -12.84 3.45 5.14
CA ALA A 181 -14.25 3.13 5.30
C ALA A 181 -14.48 1.86 6.14
N ALA A 182 -13.66 0.83 5.96
CA ALA A 182 -13.73 -0.38 6.80
C ALA A 182 -13.36 -0.09 8.26
N LEU A 183 -12.35 0.75 8.50
CA LEU A 183 -11.98 1.20 9.84
C LEU A 183 -13.11 2.01 10.49
N ALA A 184 -13.73 2.92 9.74
CA ALA A 184 -14.87 3.70 10.18
C ALA A 184 -16.10 2.82 10.46
N GLY A 185 -16.34 1.79 9.65
CA GLY A 185 -17.38 0.79 9.88
C GLY A 185 -17.17 0.02 11.19
N MET A 186 -15.94 -0.44 11.46
CA MET A 186 -15.60 -1.09 12.73
C MET A 186 -15.75 -0.15 13.94
N HIS A 187 -15.39 1.12 13.78
CA HIS A 187 -15.61 2.13 14.81
C HIS A 187 -17.12 2.32 15.11
N ALA A 188 -17.94 2.47 14.07
CA ALA A 188 -19.39 2.61 14.23
C ALA A 188 -20.02 1.36 14.88
N GLU A 189 -19.50 0.16 14.61
CA GLU A 189 -19.92 -1.06 15.31
C GLU A 189 -19.58 -1.03 16.80
N ALA A 190 -18.39 -0.53 17.16
CA ALA A 190 -18.00 -0.40 18.56
C ALA A 190 -18.88 0.63 19.29
N VAL A 191 -19.17 1.77 18.66
CA VAL A 191 -20.07 2.81 19.20
C VAL A 191 -21.50 2.27 19.35
N ALA A 192 -21.97 1.47 18.40
CA ALA A 192 -23.29 0.84 18.45
C ALA A 192 -23.38 -0.39 19.38
N GLY A 193 -22.29 -0.78 20.05
CA GLY A 193 -22.25 -1.96 20.92
C GLY A 193 -22.31 -3.31 20.20
N LEU A 194 -22.11 -3.32 18.87
CA LEU A 194 -22.04 -4.53 18.04
C LEU A 194 -20.66 -5.22 18.12
N SER A 195 -19.65 -4.49 18.59
CA SER A 195 -18.33 -5.02 18.96
C SER A 195 -17.79 -4.31 20.20
N SER A 196 -16.79 -4.88 20.89
CA SER A 196 -16.16 -4.20 22.02
C SER A 196 -15.00 -3.31 21.55
N GLY A 197 -14.83 -2.14 22.16
CA GLY A 197 -13.68 -1.26 21.86
C GLY A 197 -12.34 -1.96 22.11
N THR A 198 -12.26 -2.83 23.12
CA THR A 198 -11.07 -3.66 23.40
C THR A 198 -10.81 -4.72 22.32
N ALA A 199 -11.86 -5.26 21.71
CA ALA A 199 -11.76 -6.18 20.59
C ALA A 199 -11.22 -5.46 19.34
N LEU A 200 -11.67 -4.23 19.10
CA LEU A 200 -11.18 -3.41 18.01
C LEU A 200 -9.71 -3.01 18.22
N SER A 201 -9.35 -2.50 19.41
CA SER A 201 -7.97 -2.09 19.69
C SER A 201 -6.98 -3.25 19.60
N SER A 202 -7.31 -4.42 20.17
CA SER A 202 -6.47 -5.62 20.05
C SER A 202 -6.31 -6.09 18.60
N TRP A 203 -7.38 -6.02 17.80
CA TRP A 203 -7.30 -6.34 16.38
C TRP A 203 -6.44 -5.33 15.62
N LEU A 204 -6.55 -4.02 15.92
CA LEU A 204 -5.73 -2.97 15.32
C LEU A 204 -4.25 -3.19 15.60
N THR A 205 -3.88 -3.44 16.86
CA THR A 205 -2.50 -3.75 17.23
C THR A 205 -1.94 -4.93 16.45
N ALA A 206 -2.70 -6.01 16.31
CA ALA A 206 -2.25 -7.20 15.58
C ALA A 206 -2.24 -7.05 14.04
N ASN A 207 -3.00 -6.11 13.47
CA ASN A 207 -3.09 -5.93 12.00
C ASN A 207 -2.21 -4.81 11.48
N ALA A 208 -2.08 -3.71 12.21
CA ALA A 208 -1.21 -2.60 11.84
C ALA A 208 0.28 -3.00 11.83
N THR A 209 0.69 -3.90 12.73
CA THR A 209 2.04 -4.48 12.69
C THR A 209 2.20 -5.42 11.49
N ARG A 210 1.17 -6.17 11.10
CA ARG A 210 1.23 -7.04 9.92
C ARG A 210 1.30 -6.28 8.61
N SER A 211 0.69 -5.09 8.52
CA SER A 211 0.83 -4.22 7.35
C SER A 211 2.25 -3.69 7.19
N SER A 212 3.03 -3.56 8.26
CA SER A 212 4.46 -3.23 8.15
C SER A 212 5.30 -4.47 7.80
N GLU A 213 4.93 -5.66 8.29
CA GLU A 213 5.61 -6.96 8.09
C GLU A 213 5.61 -7.49 6.65
N GLY A 214 4.72 -6.97 5.79
CA GLY A 214 4.62 -7.39 4.38
C GLY A 214 5.67 -6.76 3.47
N SER A 215 6.75 -7.49 3.17
CA SER A 215 7.58 -7.23 1.98
C SER A 215 6.89 -7.74 0.71
N ASN A 216 5.98 -6.94 0.19
CA ASN A 216 5.54 -6.86 -1.22
C ASN A 216 4.58 -5.66 -1.30
N ALA A 217 4.61 -4.93 -2.41
CA ALA A 217 3.86 -3.69 -2.69
C ALA A 217 2.58 -3.51 -1.85
N ALA A 218 2.37 -2.29 -1.33
CA ALA A 218 1.13 -1.87 -0.65
C ALA A 218 -0.06 -2.65 -1.22
N VAL A 219 -0.68 -3.49 -0.39
CA VAL A 219 -1.78 -4.33 -0.85
C VAL A 219 -2.91 -3.38 -1.20
N THR A 220 -3.12 -3.12 -2.49
CA THR A 220 -4.20 -2.28 -2.98
C THR A 220 -5.45 -3.10 -3.22
N ALA A 221 -6.62 -2.46 -3.13
CA ALA A 221 -7.87 -3.06 -3.56
C ALA A 221 -7.75 -3.59 -4.99
N SER A 222 -7.08 -2.85 -5.87
CA SER A 222 -6.87 -3.24 -7.27
C SER A 222 -6.03 -4.49 -7.46
N ALA A 223 -4.93 -4.65 -6.72
CA ALA A 223 -4.11 -5.85 -6.77
C ALA A 223 -4.89 -7.07 -6.23
N LEU A 224 -5.69 -6.88 -5.18
CA LEU A 224 -6.56 -7.93 -4.65
C LEU A 224 -7.69 -8.30 -5.61
N LEU A 225 -8.34 -7.32 -6.26
CA LEU A 225 -9.38 -7.56 -7.26
C LEU A 225 -8.83 -8.26 -8.50
N ALA A 226 -7.67 -7.82 -9.00
CA ALA A 226 -7.00 -8.46 -10.14
C ALA A 226 -6.58 -9.91 -9.82
N SER A 227 -6.11 -10.18 -8.60
CA SER A 227 -5.71 -11.52 -8.17
C SER A 227 -6.89 -12.42 -7.78
N ALA A 228 -8.00 -11.84 -7.34
CA ALA A 228 -9.24 -12.57 -7.07
C ALA A 228 -9.84 -13.21 -8.34
N ASN A 229 -9.42 -12.73 -9.52
CA ASN A 229 -9.86 -13.17 -10.83
C ASN A 229 -8.97 -14.22 -11.51
N LEU A 230 -8.46 -15.22 -10.80
CA LEU A 230 -7.83 -16.38 -11.45
C LEU A 230 -8.15 -17.67 -10.71
N ARG A 231 -8.90 -18.57 -11.37
CA ARG A 231 -9.37 -19.92 -10.99
C ARG A 231 -8.32 -20.92 -10.45
N ARG A 232 -7.16 -20.52 -9.92
CA ARG A 232 -6.03 -21.42 -9.67
C ARG A 232 -5.25 -21.27 -8.38
N GLN A 233 -5.58 -20.36 -7.47
CA GLN A 233 -4.91 -20.31 -6.16
C GLN A 233 -5.96 -19.98 -5.09
N ASN A 234 -5.74 -20.40 -3.84
CA ASN A 234 -6.62 -20.12 -2.70
C ASN A 234 -6.97 -18.60 -2.69
N ALA A 235 -8.14 -18.25 -3.23
CA ALA A 235 -8.56 -16.87 -3.43
C ALA A 235 -8.68 -16.15 -2.08
N PRO A 236 -8.28 -14.86 -1.99
CA PRO A 236 -8.09 -14.20 -0.71
C PRO A 236 -9.42 -14.03 0.02
N THR A 237 -9.34 -14.32 1.30
CA THR A 237 -10.24 -13.94 2.39
C THR A 237 -10.67 -12.48 2.31
N TRP A 238 -11.79 -12.15 2.94
CA TRP A 238 -12.37 -10.81 3.01
C TRP A 238 -11.37 -9.65 2.99
N PHE A 239 -11.60 -8.72 2.07
CA PHE A 239 -10.90 -7.45 2.01
C PHE A 239 -11.88 -6.32 1.65
N PRO A 240 -11.68 -5.10 2.15
CA PRO A 240 -12.58 -4.00 1.84
C PRO A 240 -12.35 -3.51 0.41
N ALA A 241 -13.44 -3.20 -0.29
CA ALA A 241 -13.43 -2.53 -1.59
C ALA A 241 -14.73 -1.74 -1.76
N SER A 242 -14.74 -0.75 -2.64
CA SER A 242 -15.97 -0.06 -3.04
C SER A 242 -16.71 -0.85 -4.13
N GLU A 243 -18.03 -0.64 -4.25
CA GLU A 243 -18.80 -1.17 -5.38
C GLU A 243 -18.23 -0.68 -6.72
N GLN A 244 -17.86 0.60 -6.78
CA GLN A 244 -17.26 1.22 -7.94
C GLN A 244 -15.95 0.54 -8.36
N GLU A 245 -15.05 0.24 -7.42
CA GLU A 245 -13.80 -0.46 -7.72
C GLU A 245 -14.05 -1.88 -8.24
N LEU A 246 -15.01 -2.60 -7.63
CA LEU A 246 -15.38 -3.93 -8.11
C LEU A 246 -15.92 -3.86 -9.54
N LEU A 247 -16.84 -2.93 -9.83
CA LEU A 247 -17.47 -2.81 -11.14
C LEU A 247 -16.47 -2.33 -12.21
N SER A 248 -15.61 -1.36 -11.89
CA SER A 248 -14.65 -0.82 -12.86
C SER A 248 -13.45 -1.75 -13.14
N GLN A 249 -13.07 -2.62 -12.20
CA GLN A 249 -11.83 -3.42 -12.33
C GLN A 249 -12.06 -4.91 -12.60
N VAL A 250 -13.25 -5.42 -12.33
CA VAL A 250 -13.57 -6.84 -12.54
C VAL A 250 -14.53 -6.95 -13.71
N ASP A 251 -14.09 -7.63 -14.78
CA ASP A 251 -14.92 -7.93 -15.94
C ASP A 251 -16.23 -8.62 -15.54
N ALA A 252 -17.34 -8.28 -16.21
CA ALA A 252 -18.67 -8.82 -15.91
C ALA A 252 -18.72 -10.36 -15.92
N SER A 253 -17.95 -11.01 -16.80
CA SER A 253 -17.86 -12.48 -16.89
C SER A 253 -17.13 -13.10 -15.68
N ALA A 254 -16.26 -12.33 -15.02
CA ALA A 254 -15.41 -12.73 -13.93
C ALA A 254 -15.93 -12.25 -12.56
N ARG A 255 -16.91 -11.33 -12.53
CA ARG A 255 -17.71 -11.00 -11.33
C ARG A 255 -18.47 -12.20 -10.75
N GLN A 256 -18.53 -13.32 -11.46
CA GLN A 256 -19.09 -14.57 -10.93
C GLN A 256 -18.16 -15.26 -9.92
N SER A 257 -16.85 -14.95 -9.93
CA SER A 257 -15.85 -15.53 -9.02
C SER A 257 -15.59 -14.74 -7.75
N VAL A 258 -16.19 -13.55 -7.62
CA VAL A 258 -16.07 -12.69 -6.44
C VAL A 258 -17.42 -12.08 -6.10
N ARG A 259 -17.65 -11.75 -4.83
CA ARG A 259 -18.85 -11.03 -4.42
C ARG A 259 -18.48 -9.98 -3.39
N LEU A 260 -18.89 -8.74 -3.64
CA LEU A 260 -18.90 -7.71 -2.61
C LEU A 260 -20.14 -7.90 -1.73
N GLN A 261 -19.91 -7.97 -0.43
CA GLN A 261 -20.93 -8.15 0.58
C GLN A 261 -20.81 -7.04 1.62
N VAL A 262 -21.88 -6.27 1.78
CA VAL A 262 -22.01 -5.30 2.86
C VAL A 262 -22.36 -6.07 4.15
N PRO A 263 -21.64 -5.89 5.26
CA PRO A 263 -22.01 -6.50 6.54
C PRO A 263 -23.46 -6.20 6.95
N LYS A 264 -24.06 -7.02 7.83
CA LYS A 264 -25.42 -6.75 8.35
C LYS A 264 -25.48 -5.45 9.17
N SER A 265 -24.35 -5.06 9.77
CA SER A 265 -24.14 -3.80 10.48
C SER A 265 -24.20 -2.54 9.59
N GLY A 266 -24.09 -2.68 8.27
CA GLY A 266 -24.30 -1.59 7.32
C GLY A 266 -23.08 -1.32 6.43
N SER A 267 -23.20 -0.30 5.58
CA SER A 267 -22.15 0.19 4.68
C SER A 267 -21.67 1.55 5.15
N VAL A 268 -20.38 1.83 4.98
CA VAL A 268 -19.89 3.20 4.85
C VAL A 268 -19.97 3.59 3.37
N LEU A 269 -20.35 4.83 3.08
CA LEU A 269 -20.41 5.34 1.70
C LEU A 269 -19.18 6.22 1.44
N LEU A 270 -18.56 6.03 0.27
CA LEU A 270 -17.69 7.04 -0.33
C LEU A 270 -18.59 7.97 -1.14
N ASP A 271 -18.51 9.28 -0.90
CA ASP A 271 -19.51 10.28 -1.30
C ASP A 271 -18.96 11.36 -2.24
N TYR A 272 -17.68 11.27 -2.59
CA TYR A 272 -16.99 12.04 -3.64
C TYR A 272 -17.49 13.50 -3.81
N PRO A 273 -17.53 14.30 -2.75
CA PRO A 273 -17.95 15.69 -2.90
C PRO A 273 -16.94 16.43 -3.76
N MET A 274 -17.38 17.41 -4.53
CA MET A 274 -16.49 18.43 -5.07
C MET A 274 -16.54 19.64 -4.16
N VAL A 275 -15.40 20.26 -3.86
CA VAL A 275 -15.31 21.49 -3.06
C VAL A 275 -14.47 22.55 -3.78
N SER A 276 -14.86 23.82 -3.65
CA SER A 276 -14.05 24.94 -4.12
C SER A 276 -13.04 25.39 -3.05
N LEU A 277 -11.75 25.21 -3.34
CA LEU A 277 -10.65 25.63 -2.46
C LEU A 277 -10.06 27.00 -2.83
N ALA A 278 -10.32 27.49 -4.04
CA ALA A 278 -9.97 28.85 -4.44
C ALA A 278 -10.81 29.91 -3.71
N ASP A 279 -10.20 31.07 -3.47
CA ASP A 279 -10.81 32.22 -2.80
C ASP A 279 -10.82 33.47 -3.72
N GLY A 280 -11.59 34.50 -3.36
CA GLY A 280 -11.67 35.76 -4.12
C GLY A 280 -12.24 35.58 -5.54
N GLN A 281 -11.78 36.40 -6.48
CA GLN A 281 -12.22 36.33 -7.89
C GLN A 281 -11.97 34.95 -8.51
N ARG A 282 -10.84 34.32 -8.16
CA ARG A 282 -10.51 32.96 -8.60
C ARG A 282 -11.50 31.93 -8.09
N GLY A 283 -12.00 32.11 -6.87
CA GLY A 283 -13.07 31.30 -6.28
C GLY A 283 -14.38 31.39 -7.05
N GLU A 284 -14.77 32.57 -7.53
CA GLU A 284 -15.99 32.72 -8.33
C GLU A 284 -15.92 31.98 -9.67
N ILE A 285 -14.74 32.00 -10.31
CA ILE A 285 -14.48 31.27 -11.55
C ILE A 285 -14.48 29.76 -11.29
N ALA A 286 -13.84 29.31 -10.20
CA ALA A 286 -13.86 27.91 -9.79
C ALA A 286 -15.29 27.42 -9.50
N VAL A 287 -16.11 28.25 -8.82
CA VAL A 287 -17.51 27.93 -8.54
C VAL A 287 -18.33 27.81 -9.81
N SER A 288 -18.19 28.74 -10.76
CA SER A 288 -18.87 28.67 -12.05
C SER A 288 -18.48 27.40 -12.84
N ALA A 289 -17.18 27.06 -12.86
CA ALA A 289 -16.70 25.84 -13.49
C ALA A 289 -17.23 24.57 -12.80
N GLY A 290 -17.32 24.60 -11.46
CA GLY A 290 -17.87 23.52 -10.66
C GLY A 290 -19.37 23.31 -10.89
N ASP A 291 -20.14 24.40 -10.97
CA ASP A 291 -21.57 24.37 -11.29
C ASP A 291 -21.81 23.78 -12.70
N ALA A 292 -20.99 24.15 -13.69
CA ALA A 292 -21.07 23.58 -15.04
C ALA A 292 -20.76 22.07 -15.04
N LEU A 293 -19.69 21.65 -14.36
CA LEU A 293 -19.29 20.23 -14.29
C LEU A 293 -20.34 19.36 -13.61
N VAL A 294 -20.84 19.79 -12.47
CA VAL A 294 -21.87 19.04 -11.74
C VAL A 294 -23.22 19.12 -12.48
N GLY A 295 -23.50 20.24 -13.13
CA GLY A 295 -24.65 20.37 -14.04
C GLY A 295 -24.63 19.30 -15.13
N TYR A 296 -23.49 19.11 -15.80
CA TYR A 296 -23.31 18.05 -16.80
C TYR A 296 -23.43 16.65 -16.17
N LEU A 297 -22.76 16.40 -15.04
CA LEU A 297 -22.79 15.09 -14.38
C LEU A 297 -24.19 14.68 -13.90
N ASN A 298 -25.09 15.65 -13.67
CA ASN A 298 -26.48 15.44 -13.30
C ASN A 298 -27.44 15.27 -14.50
N THR A 299 -26.95 15.37 -15.73
CA THR A 299 -27.73 15.01 -16.93
C THR A 299 -27.89 13.49 -17.06
N SER A 300 -28.73 13.03 -17.98
CA SER A 300 -28.84 11.59 -18.31
C SER A 300 -27.49 10.99 -18.71
N ASP A 301 -26.75 11.70 -19.55
CA ASP A 301 -25.51 11.24 -20.16
C ASP A 301 -24.39 11.22 -19.11
N GLY A 302 -24.34 12.24 -18.25
CA GLY A 302 -23.47 12.29 -17.08
C GLY A 302 -23.74 11.15 -16.09
N ALA A 303 -25.01 10.89 -15.80
CA ALA A 303 -25.42 9.80 -14.92
C ALA A 303 -25.10 8.42 -15.51
N GLU A 304 -25.22 8.24 -16.82
CA GLU A 304 -24.81 7.02 -17.53
C GLU A 304 -23.29 6.81 -17.44
N HIS A 305 -22.49 7.85 -17.70
CA HIS A 305 -21.04 7.77 -17.54
C HIS A 305 -20.60 7.42 -16.11
N LEU A 306 -21.29 7.96 -15.09
CA LEU A 306 -21.06 7.59 -13.69
C LEU A 306 -21.42 6.12 -13.45
N ALA A 307 -22.58 5.66 -13.93
CA ALA A 307 -23.05 4.29 -13.76
C ALA A 307 -22.14 3.26 -14.46
N ASP A 308 -21.63 3.58 -15.65
CA ASP A 308 -20.69 2.76 -16.41
C ASP A 308 -19.33 2.66 -15.71
N ALA A 309 -18.90 3.75 -15.07
CA ALA A 309 -17.71 3.75 -14.21
C ALA A 309 -17.94 3.05 -12.85
N GLY A 310 -19.17 2.61 -12.56
CA GLY A 310 -19.54 1.89 -11.33
C GLY A 310 -19.96 2.78 -10.16
N PHE A 311 -20.11 4.08 -10.37
CA PHE A 311 -20.63 5.01 -9.37
C PHE A 311 -22.16 4.99 -9.34
N ARG A 312 -22.71 5.25 -8.16
CA ARG A 312 -24.10 5.67 -7.99
C ARG A 312 -24.15 7.19 -8.02
N THR A 313 -25.33 7.74 -8.27
CA THR A 313 -25.57 9.18 -8.07
C THR A 313 -25.62 9.53 -6.58
N GLU A 314 -25.79 10.82 -6.24
CA GLU A 314 -26.01 11.29 -4.86
C GLU A 314 -27.13 10.53 -4.12
N SER A 315 -28.15 10.05 -4.85
CA SER A 315 -29.25 9.28 -4.26
C SER A 315 -28.82 7.98 -3.58
N GLY A 316 -27.63 7.45 -3.89
CA GLY A 316 -27.12 6.19 -3.38
C GLY A 316 -27.92 4.95 -3.81
N LEU A 317 -28.87 5.12 -4.74
CA LEU A 317 -29.68 4.02 -5.25
C LEU A 317 -28.86 3.15 -6.22
N PRO A 318 -29.04 1.81 -6.19
CA PRO A 318 -28.41 0.93 -7.16
C PRO A 318 -28.79 1.29 -8.59
N THR A 319 -27.86 1.11 -9.51
CA THR A 319 -28.07 1.25 -10.95
C THR A 319 -28.32 -0.13 -11.59
N GLU A 320 -28.65 -0.17 -12.88
CA GLU A 320 -28.72 -1.45 -13.63
C GLU A 320 -27.35 -2.16 -13.68
N THR A 321 -26.25 -1.41 -13.56
CA THR A 321 -24.88 -1.95 -13.48
C THR A 321 -24.53 -2.50 -12.09
N SER A 322 -25.31 -2.19 -11.05
CA SER A 322 -25.16 -2.73 -9.70
C SER A 322 -25.53 -4.22 -9.64
N THR A 323 -24.58 -5.11 -9.90
CA THR A 323 -24.90 -6.55 -10.03
C THR A 323 -25.28 -7.25 -8.72
N ASN A 324 -24.64 -6.91 -7.60
CA ASN A 324 -24.71 -7.72 -6.37
C ASN A 324 -24.94 -6.91 -5.08
N VAL A 325 -24.96 -5.59 -5.17
CA VAL A 325 -25.16 -4.69 -4.03
C VAL A 325 -26.47 -3.94 -4.24
N GLY A 326 -27.52 -4.37 -3.54
CA GLY A 326 -28.81 -3.68 -3.57
C GLY A 326 -28.78 -2.36 -2.81
N ARG A 327 -29.95 -1.93 -2.32
CA ARG A 327 -30.03 -0.80 -1.40
C ARG A 327 -29.25 -1.12 -0.13
N VAL A 328 -28.34 -0.22 0.25
CA VAL A 328 -27.51 -0.36 1.45
C VAL A 328 -28.05 0.50 2.57
N ARG A 329 -27.86 0.04 3.81
CA ARG A 329 -28.09 0.87 4.99
C ARG A 329 -26.77 1.54 5.33
N GLU A 330 -26.73 2.86 5.17
CA GLU A 330 -25.59 3.66 5.57
C GLU A 330 -25.40 3.63 7.09
N MET A 331 -24.14 3.58 7.51
CA MET A 331 -23.74 3.71 8.90
C MET A 331 -23.51 5.18 9.21
N THR A 332 -24.39 5.78 10.02
CA THR A 332 -24.32 7.23 10.35
C THR A 332 -23.74 7.50 11.74
N THR A 333 -23.48 6.47 12.54
CA THR A 333 -23.02 6.58 13.94
C THR A 333 -21.50 6.72 14.07
N MET A 334 -20.80 7.06 12.99
CA MET A 334 -19.35 7.26 13.00
C MET A 334 -19.02 8.61 13.66
N GLN A 335 -18.18 8.58 14.70
CA GLN A 335 -17.66 9.81 15.28
C GLN A 335 -16.35 10.14 14.57
N ALA A 336 -16.29 11.26 13.86
CA ALA A 336 -15.10 11.66 13.08
C ALA A 336 -13.82 11.61 13.94
N ALA A 337 -13.86 12.20 15.15
CA ALA A 337 -12.73 12.16 16.08
C ALA A 337 -12.28 10.73 16.45
N GLY A 338 -13.21 9.81 16.63
CA GLY A 338 -12.91 8.42 16.93
C GLY A 338 -12.26 7.70 15.75
N VAL A 339 -12.72 7.95 14.51
CA VAL A 339 -12.07 7.40 13.31
C VAL A 339 -10.65 7.96 13.15
N SER A 340 -10.45 9.26 13.33
CA SER A 340 -9.13 9.89 13.27
C SER A 340 -8.17 9.32 14.34
N GLU A 341 -8.64 9.06 15.55
CA GLU A 341 -7.83 8.41 16.60
C GLU A 341 -7.39 6.99 16.17
N LEU A 342 -8.29 6.21 15.56
CA LEU A 342 -7.93 4.88 15.06
C LEU A 342 -6.93 4.93 13.89
N VAL A 343 -7.05 5.93 13.00
CA VAL A 343 -6.08 6.15 11.92
C VAL A 343 -4.72 6.55 12.47
N GLN A 344 -4.68 7.43 13.47
CA GLN A 344 -3.43 7.80 14.16
C GLN A 344 -2.79 6.60 14.84
N LEU A 345 -3.59 5.79 15.56
CA LEU A 345 -3.12 4.56 16.17
C LEU A 345 -2.57 3.57 15.13
N TRP A 346 -3.30 3.36 14.03
CA TRP A 346 -2.82 2.54 12.91
C TRP A 346 -1.50 3.07 12.36
N THR A 347 -1.40 4.39 12.14
CA THR A 347 -0.20 5.07 11.66
C THR A 347 0.96 4.76 12.58
N THR A 348 0.84 5.05 13.87
CA THR A 348 1.90 4.83 14.87
C THR A 348 2.36 3.37 14.92
N LEU A 349 1.42 2.43 14.85
CA LEU A 349 1.71 0.99 14.88
C LEU A 349 2.30 0.44 13.57
N SER A 350 2.02 1.09 12.45
CA SER A 350 2.49 0.68 11.11
C SER A 350 3.84 1.31 10.74
N LEU A 351 4.40 2.22 11.55
CA LEU A 351 5.69 2.82 11.28
C LEU A 351 6.81 1.78 11.40
N ASP A 352 7.56 1.61 10.31
CA ASP A 352 8.85 0.91 10.34
C ASP A 352 9.83 1.70 11.21
N ALA A 353 10.21 1.15 12.37
CA ALA A 353 11.20 1.81 13.21
C ALA A 353 12.58 1.81 12.52
N ARG A 354 13.26 2.96 12.54
CA ARG A 354 14.63 3.10 12.07
C ARG A 354 15.54 3.31 13.28
N MET A 355 16.46 2.38 13.50
CA MET A 355 17.42 2.43 14.60
C MET A 355 18.85 2.43 14.07
N LEU A 356 19.71 3.20 14.71
CA LEU A 356 21.15 3.16 14.50
C LEU A 356 21.82 2.67 15.79
N ALA A 357 22.39 1.47 15.77
CA ALA A 357 23.22 0.97 16.84
C ALA A 357 24.65 1.48 16.67
N VAL A 358 25.21 2.07 17.71
CA VAL A 358 26.63 2.49 17.76
C VAL A 358 27.30 1.68 18.87
N ILE A 359 28.21 0.78 18.52
CA ILE A 359 28.87 -0.13 19.46
C ILE A 359 30.29 0.36 19.74
N ASP A 360 30.63 0.59 21.01
CA ASP A 360 32.01 0.83 21.41
C ASP A 360 32.87 -0.43 21.17
N VAL A 361 33.99 -0.28 20.46
CA VAL A 361 35.01 -1.30 20.25
C VAL A 361 36.37 -0.85 20.79
N SER A 362 36.38 0.14 21.69
CA SER A 362 37.58 0.61 22.38
C SER A 362 38.30 -0.51 23.13
N ASN A 363 39.57 -0.29 23.46
CA ASN A 363 40.37 -1.27 24.20
C ASN A 363 39.73 -1.70 25.53
N SER A 364 38.92 -0.84 26.15
CA SER A 364 38.19 -1.16 27.39
C SER A 364 37.17 -2.30 27.22
N MET A 365 36.73 -2.55 26.00
CA MET A 365 35.78 -3.61 25.65
C MET A 365 36.43 -5.00 25.55
N THR A 366 37.77 -5.07 25.59
CA THR A 366 38.53 -6.33 25.69
C THR A 366 38.62 -6.86 27.12
N ALA A 367 38.26 -6.05 28.12
CA ALA A 367 38.28 -6.47 29.51
C ALA A 367 37.33 -7.67 29.73
N ALA A 368 37.81 -8.67 30.46
CA ALA A 368 37.07 -9.90 30.72
C ALA A 368 36.21 -9.80 31.99
N GLU A 369 35.00 -10.34 31.90
CA GLU A 369 34.06 -10.53 32.99
C GLU A 369 33.49 -11.95 32.88
N ASN A 370 33.70 -12.79 33.90
CA ASN A 370 33.30 -14.21 33.90
C ASN A 370 33.76 -14.98 32.64
N ALA A 371 35.06 -14.87 32.32
CA ALA A 371 35.72 -15.54 31.18
C ALA A 371 35.24 -15.12 29.78
N ARG A 372 34.43 -14.06 29.65
CA ARG A 372 34.06 -13.44 28.37
C ARG A 372 34.44 -11.98 28.35
N THR A 373 34.84 -11.45 27.21
CA THR A 373 35.10 -10.02 27.04
C THR A 373 33.80 -9.22 27.08
N ARG A 374 33.86 -7.95 27.48
CA ARG A 374 32.70 -7.05 27.46
C ARG A 374 32.07 -6.95 26.07
N ILE A 375 32.88 -6.96 25.00
CA ILE A 375 32.36 -6.96 23.63
C ILE A 375 31.61 -8.25 23.27
N GLU A 376 32.03 -9.41 23.79
CA GLU A 376 31.29 -10.67 23.60
C GLU A 376 29.95 -10.65 24.34
N ILE A 377 29.92 -10.11 25.57
CA ILE A 377 28.68 -9.96 26.34
C ILE A 377 27.72 -8.99 25.63
N ALA A 378 28.22 -7.84 25.16
CA ALA A 378 27.43 -6.87 24.42
C ALA A 378 26.90 -7.43 23.10
N ARG A 379 27.72 -8.19 22.35
CA ARG A 379 27.29 -8.88 21.13
C ARG A 379 26.16 -9.86 21.42
N ASP A 380 26.32 -10.74 22.41
CA ASP A 380 25.33 -11.77 22.70
C ASP A 380 24.00 -11.15 23.18
N ALA A 381 24.07 -10.08 23.99
CA ALA A 381 22.88 -9.32 24.40
C ALA A 381 22.18 -8.64 23.22
N LEU A 382 22.95 -8.04 22.29
CA LEU A 382 22.40 -7.42 21.09
C LEU A 382 21.78 -8.45 20.14
N LEU A 383 22.39 -9.62 19.98
CA LEU A 383 21.80 -10.71 19.20
C LEU A 383 20.48 -11.19 19.82
N GLY A 384 20.42 -11.38 21.14
CA GLY A 384 19.17 -11.74 21.82
C GLY A 384 18.09 -10.64 21.77
N ALA A 385 18.49 -9.37 21.69
CA ALA A 385 17.56 -8.27 21.44
C ALA A 385 17.03 -8.29 20.00
N LEU A 386 17.90 -8.57 19.01
CA LEU A 386 17.53 -8.65 17.60
C LEU A 386 16.54 -9.78 17.32
N GLU A 387 16.62 -10.90 18.04
CA GLU A 387 15.65 -12.01 17.94
C GLU A 387 14.22 -11.60 18.33
N GLN A 388 14.05 -10.53 19.09
CA GLN A 388 12.76 -10.01 19.53
C GLN A 388 12.27 -8.83 18.68
N MET A 389 13.10 -8.32 17.76
CA MET A 389 12.76 -7.18 16.91
C MET A 389 11.94 -7.64 15.68
N PRO A 390 10.93 -6.86 15.26
CA PRO A 390 10.25 -7.10 13.99
C PRO A 390 11.23 -7.05 12.80
N GLU A 391 11.03 -7.92 11.80
CA GLU A 391 11.85 -7.95 10.56
C GLU A 391 11.70 -6.69 9.68
N THR A 392 10.75 -5.83 10.03
CA THR A 392 10.45 -4.57 9.34
C THR A 392 11.35 -3.44 9.76
N TRP A 393 11.97 -3.56 10.93
CA TRP A 393 12.79 -2.51 11.49
C TRP A 393 14.05 -2.33 10.66
N HIS A 394 14.39 -1.09 10.37
CA HIS A 394 15.62 -0.74 9.68
C HIS A 394 16.72 -0.53 10.72
N LEU A 395 17.73 -1.40 10.71
CA LEU A 395 18.86 -1.29 11.62
C LEU A 395 20.12 -0.88 10.86
N GLY A 396 20.73 0.22 11.29
CA GLY A 396 22.09 0.60 10.95
C GLY A 396 23.05 0.15 12.06
N LEU A 397 24.28 -0.18 11.69
CA LEU A 397 25.31 -0.55 12.66
C LEU A 397 26.58 0.24 12.39
N TRP A 398 26.98 1.02 13.39
CA TRP A 398 28.28 1.67 13.45
C TRP A 398 29.08 1.11 14.63
N VAL A 399 30.40 1.17 14.52
CA VAL A 399 31.30 0.93 15.62
C VAL A 399 32.08 2.19 15.93
N TYR A 400 32.45 2.36 17.20
CA TYR A 400 33.15 3.52 17.71
C TYR A 400 34.46 3.11 18.40
N SER A 401 35.55 3.81 18.10
CA SER A 401 36.81 3.80 18.85
C SER A 401 37.66 4.96 18.36
N ILE A 402 38.52 5.50 19.22
CA ILE A 402 39.43 6.59 18.86
C ILE A 402 40.25 6.20 17.62
N GLY A 403 40.23 7.05 16.58
CA GLY A 403 41.00 6.88 15.34
C GLY A 403 40.58 5.69 14.46
N LEU A 404 39.33 5.22 14.57
CA LEU A 404 38.85 4.03 13.87
C LEU A 404 38.47 4.27 12.39
N GLY A 405 37.98 5.46 12.06
CA GLY A 405 37.49 5.84 10.73
C GLY A 405 38.53 6.52 9.86
N ASP A 406 38.19 6.69 8.58
CA ASP A 406 39.04 7.42 7.63
C ASP A 406 39.05 8.92 7.96
N GLY A 407 40.17 9.59 7.73
CA GLY A 407 40.25 11.05 7.92
C GLY A 407 40.22 11.53 9.37
N GLY A 408 40.45 10.64 10.35
CA GLY A 408 40.50 11.00 11.77
C GLY A 408 39.16 10.89 12.50
N GLU A 409 38.17 10.21 11.91
CA GLU A 409 36.90 9.92 12.58
C GLU A 409 37.06 8.84 13.67
N ASP A 410 36.36 8.98 14.79
CA ASP A 410 36.35 7.99 15.88
C ASP A 410 35.29 6.90 15.69
N TYR A 411 34.73 6.77 14.49
CA TYR A 411 33.68 5.79 14.20
C TYR A 411 33.87 5.19 12.81
N ARG A 412 33.27 4.01 12.61
CA ARG A 412 33.20 3.35 11.31
C ARG A 412 31.79 2.83 11.09
N ARG A 413 31.25 3.17 9.92
CA ARG A 413 29.95 2.71 9.45
C ARG A 413 30.10 1.29 8.93
N LEU A 414 29.48 0.30 9.58
CA LEU A 414 29.51 -1.10 9.13
C LEU A 414 28.34 -1.41 8.21
N SER A 415 27.15 -0.95 8.56
CA SER A 415 25.95 -1.09 7.74
C SER A 415 25.10 0.18 7.80
N PRO A 416 24.59 0.68 6.66
CA PRO A 416 23.53 1.67 6.69
C PRO A 416 22.25 1.06 7.28
N PRO A 417 21.29 1.89 7.73
CA PRO A 417 19.96 1.43 8.10
C PRO A 417 19.31 0.66 6.96
N SER A 418 19.17 -0.65 7.15
CA SER A 418 18.52 -1.57 6.20
C SER A 418 17.63 -2.53 6.98
N ARG A 419 16.63 -3.13 6.33
CA ARG A 419 15.75 -4.09 7.02
C ARG A 419 16.60 -5.16 7.67
N SER A 420 16.31 -5.45 8.94
CA SER A 420 16.99 -6.49 9.71
C SER A 420 16.78 -7.83 8.99
N ALA A 421 17.80 -8.30 8.27
CA ALA A 421 17.80 -9.62 7.69
C ALA A 421 18.00 -10.65 8.80
N ALA A 422 16.99 -10.83 9.67
CA ALA A 422 16.93 -12.02 10.48
C ALA A 422 16.72 -13.19 9.50
N ARG A 423 17.74 -14.06 9.41
CA ARG A 423 17.83 -15.25 8.56
C ARG A 423 18.37 -15.07 7.14
N ALA A 424 19.61 -14.61 7.03
CA ALA A 424 20.52 -15.22 6.06
C ALA A 424 20.97 -16.58 6.63
N PRO A 425 20.74 -17.73 5.96
CA PRO A 425 21.42 -18.97 6.34
C PRO A 425 22.94 -18.73 6.29
N PRO A 426 23.74 -19.42 7.12
CA PRO A 426 25.18 -19.21 7.13
C PRO A 426 25.69 -19.36 5.70
N SER A 427 26.27 -18.29 5.18
CA SER A 427 26.99 -18.34 3.92
C SER A 427 28.10 -19.37 4.09
N GLY A 428 27.91 -20.53 3.47
CA GLY A 428 28.99 -21.49 3.25
C GLY A 428 30.17 -20.77 2.58
N PRO A 429 31.40 -21.25 2.77
CA PRO A 429 32.60 -20.51 2.37
C PRO A 429 32.52 -20.17 0.88
N SER A 430 32.37 -18.87 0.61
CA SER A 430 32.44 -18.29 -0.72
C SER A 430 33.81 -18.60 -1.31
N CYS A 431 33.86 -19.44 -2.34
CA CYS A 431 35.05 -19.63 -3.15
C CYS A 431 35.47 -18.29 -3.76
N CYS A 432 36.64 -17.78 -3.39
CA CYS A 432 37.28 -16.66 -4.06
C CYS A 432 37.48 -16.98 -5.56
N PRO A 433 37.19 -16.06 -6.49
CA PRO A 433 37.59 -16.22 -7.88
C PRO A 433 39.12 -16.22 -7.99
N ALA A 434 39.63 -17.18 -8.74
CA ALA A 434 41.05 -17.45 -8.93
C ALA A 434 41.75 -16.33 -9.74
N SER A 435 42.10 -15.23 -9.09
CA SER A 435 43.15 -14.31 -9.58
C SER A 435 43.54 -13.31 -8.49
N ARG A 436 44.35 -13.75 -7.52
CA ARG A 436 45.39 -12.98 -6.79
C ARG A 436 45.91 -13.85 -5.65
N SER A 437 47.23 -13.92 -5.55
CA SER A 437 48.00 -14.76 -4.65
C SER A 437 47.73 -14.42 -3.19
N CYS A 438 47.33 -15.39 -2.37
CA CYS A 438 47.38 -15.30 -0.90
C CYS A 438 48.59 -16.08 -0.37
N PRO A 439 49.30 -15.58 0.66
CA PRO A 439 50.43 -16.28 1.27
C PRO A 439 49.95 -17.49 2.07
N THR A 440 50.72 -18.57 2.00
CA THR A 440 50.46 -19.86 2.64
C THR A 440 50.47 -19.77 4.16
N TRP A 441 49.39 -20.23 4.80
CA TRP A 441 49.41 -20.73 6.17
C TRP A 441 49.00 -22.22 6.15
N SER A 442 49.91 -23.05 6.65
CA SER A 442 49.76 -24.50 6.80
C SER A 442 49.05 -24.82 8.11
N ALA A 443 47.88 -25.46 8.05
CA ALA A 443 47.41 -26.42 9.06
C ALA A 443 46.24 -27.24 8.49
N ALA A 444 46.28 -28.55 8.74
CA ALA A 444 45.44 -29.57 8.13
C ALA A 444 43.99 -29.62 8.67
N GLY A 445 43.03 -29.93 7.79
CA GLY A 445 41.61 -30.24 8.07
C GLY A 445 40.91 -30.83 6.82
N PRO A 446 39.85 -31.65 6.95
CA PRO A 446 39.61 -32.81 6.10
C PRO A 446 38.99 -32.49 4.71
N ALA A 447 39.25 -33.39 3.76
CA ALA A 447 38.83 -33.30 2.36
C ALA A 447 37.29 -33.36 2.19
N CYS A 448 36.77 -32.46 1.35
CA CYS A 448 35.37 -32.48 0.91
C CYS A 448 35.11 -33.69 -0.01
N THR A 449 34.15 -34.54 0.37
CA THR A 449 33.61 -35.62 -0.48
C THR A 449 32.39 -35.10 -1.25
N THR A 450 32.37 -35.32 -2.56
CA THR A 450 31.25 -34.99 -3.46
C THR A 450 30.09 -35.99 -3.32
N PRO A 451 28.82 -35.56 -3.27
CA PRO A 451 27.70 -36.49 -3.27
C PRO A 451 27.36 -36.97 -4.69
N ARG A 452 27.23 -38.29 -4.84
CA ARG A 452 26.73 -39.00 -6.04
C ARG A 452 25.27 -38.65 -6.30
N SER A 453 24.93 -38.39 -7.57
CA SER A 453 23.56 -38.26 -8.08
C SER A 453 22.76 -39.58 -7.97
N PRO A 454 21.43 -39.54 -7.74
CA PRO A 454 20.59 -40.74 -7.81
C PRO A 454 20.21 -41.06 -9.28
N PRO A 455 19.95 -42.34 -9.62
CA PRO A 455 19.64 -42.74 -10.99
C PRO A 455 18.17 -42.48 -11.36
N SER A 456 17.94 -42.13 -12.63
CA SER A 456 16.65 -42.02 -13.27
C SER A 456 15.99 -43.40 -13.46
N ALA A 457 14.76 -43.57 -12.98
CA ALA A 457 13.92 -44.73 -13.30
C ALA A 457 12.90 -44.38 -14.40
N ALA A 458 12.79 -45.31 -15.35
CA ALA A 458 12.19 -45.18 -16.66
C ALA A 458 10.65 -45.28 -16.67
N ARG A 459 10.08 -44.76 -17.76
CA ARG A 459 8.67 -44.89 -18.16
C ARG A 459 8.30 -46.35 -18.44
N GLY A 460 7.17 -46.80 -17.89
CA GLY A 460 6.48 -48.01 -18.29
C GLY A 460 4.98 -47.75 -18.42
N ARG A 461 4.45 -47.85 -19.64
CA ARG A 461 3.02 -47.90 -19.97
C ARG A 461 2.44 -49.25 -19.51
N THR A 462 1.26 -49.24 -18.90
CA THR A 462 0.22 -50.26 -19.11
C THR A 462 -1.17 -49.75 -18.68
N THR A 463 -2.18 -50.38 -19.26
CA THR A 463 -3.55 -49.94 -19.56
C THR A 463 -4.62 -50.31 -18.51
N ASN A 464 -5.70 -49.51 -18.49
CA ASN A 464 -7.12 -49.80 -18.18
C ASN A 464 -7.51 -50.88 -17.14
N ARG A 465 -8.24 -50.44 -16.09
CA ARG A 465 -9.67 -50.79 -15.81
C ARG A 465 -10.13 -50.26 -14.44
N THR A 466 -11.24 -49.52 -14.41
CA THR A 466 -12.18 -49.36 -13.29
C THR A 466 -13.29 -50.44 -13.37
N PRO A 467 -14.25 -50.56 -12.44
CA PRO A 467 -14.36 -50.09 -11.04
C PRO A 467 -14.86 -51.19 -10.05
N SER A 468 -14.87 -50.95 -8.73
CA SER A 468 -16.06 -51.14 -7.87
C SER A 468 -15.80 -50.95 -6.37
N THR A 469 -16.87 -50.46 -5.75
CA THR A 469 -17.32 -50.24 -4.36
C THR A 469 -16.97 -51.27 -3.26
N ALA A 470 -16.72 -50.78 -2.04
CA ALA A 470 -17.32 -51.16 -0.74
C ALA A 470 -16.48 -50.53 0.41
N SER A 471 -17.01 -49.62 1.25
CA SER A 471 -17.85 -49.83 2.44
C SER A 471 -17.16 -50.63 3.56
N TYR A 472 -16.68 -49.96 4.63
CA TYR A 472 -16.51 -50.48 6.02
C TYR A 472 -16.19 -49.25 6.92
N SER A 473 -17.13 -48.69 7.69
CA SER A 473 -17.60 -49.12 9.03
C SER A 473 -16.53 -49.03 10.12
N SER A 474 -16.63 -48.00 10.96
CA SER A 474 -15.95 -47.84 12.26
C SER A 474 -16.32 -48.97 13.24
N PRO A 475 -15.50 -49.17 14.29
CA PRO A 475 -16.07 -49.04 15.62
C PRO A 475 -15.19 -48.30 16.65
N THR A 476 -15.91 -47.70 17.59
CA THR A 476 -15.52 -47.03 18.83
C THR A 476 -14.91 -48.00 19.85
N ALA A 477 -13.95 -47.52 20.66
CA ALA A 477 -13.91 -47.62 22.14
C ALA A 477 -12.48 -47.49 22.69
N GLY A 478 -12.34 -46.88 23.88
CA GLY A 478 -11.34 -47.32 24.86
C GLY A 478 -10.37 -46.26 25.37
N THR A 479 -10.81 -45.56 26.41
CA THR A 479 -10.05 -44.80 27.42
C THR A 479 -8.77 -45.50 27.91
N ARG A 480 -7.70 -44.72 28.14
CA ARG A 480 -6.71 -44.92 29.22
C ARG A 480 -5.86 -43.67 29.46
N THR A 481 -6.05 -43.08 30.64
CA THR A 481 -5.14 -42.17 31.34
C THR A 481 -3.91 -42.90 31.87
N PRO A 482 -2.81 -42.16 32.13
CA PRO A 482 -2.21 -42.22 33.46
C PRO A 482 -1.85 -40.85 34.06
N THR A 483 -2.15 -40.75 35.36
CA THR A 483 -1.54 -39.97 36.46
C THR A 483 0.00 -40.07 36.50
N ALA A 484 0.82 -39.24 37.15
CA ALA A 484 0.78 -37.98 37.91
C ALA A 484 2.24 -37.66 38.36
N SER A 485 2.44 -36.52 39.05
CA SER A 485 3.63 -36.04 39.79
C SER A 485 4.65 -35.21 38.98
N GLY A 486 5.17 -34.07 39.39
CA GLY A 486 5.05 -33.19 40.57
C GLY A 486 6.01 -32.00 40.30
N TRP A 487 5.75 -30.75 40.70
CA TRP A 487 6.16 -30.15 41.98
C TRP A 487 5.55 -28.74 42.12
N ARG A 488 5.44 -28.30 43.39
CA ARG A 488 4.56 -27.24 43.91
C ARG A 488 5.18 -25.82 43.90
N ASN A 489 4.26 -24.85 43.80
CA ASN A 489 4.13 -23.51 44.40
C ASN A 489 5.31 -22.84 45.15
N CYS A 490 5.44 -21.51 44.98
CA CYS A 490 5.16 -20.52 46.03
C CYS A 490 5.01 -19.08 45.48
N SER A 491 4.09 -18.36 46.12
CA SER A 491 3.55 -17.03 45.80
C SER A 491 4.21 -15.92 46.63
N ALA A 492 4.20 -14.66 46.18
CA ALA A 492 3.61 -13.50 46.91
C ALA A 492 3.96 -12.13 46.24
N PRO A 493 3.09 -11.10 46.39
CA PRO A 493 3.18 -9.80 45.73
C PRO A 493 3.74 -8.68 46.64
N TYR A 494 4.26 -7.59 46.07
CA TYR A 494 4.48 -6.33 46.79
C TYR A 494 4.02 -5.14 45.95
N GLY A 495 2.99 -4.44 46.45
CA GLY A 495 2.63 -3.09 46.05
C GLY A 495 3.35 -2.05 46.93
N GLY A 496 3.46 -0.83 46.42
CA GLY A 496 4.03 0.30 47.15
C GLY A 496 3.68 1.62 46.46
N SER A 497 2.54 2.18 46.84
CA SER A 497 2.10 3.56 46.57
C SER A 497 2.77 4.54 47.54
N THR A 498 3.20 5.71 47.06
CA THR A 498 3.66 6.82 47.91
C THR A 498 2.84 8.09 47.64
N THR A 499 2.23 8.60 48.71
CA THR A 499 1.68 9.97 48.84
C THR A 499 1.96 10.42 50.28
N PRO A 500 2.26 11.70 50.55
CA PRO A 500 3.03 12.09 51.74
C PRO A 500 2.14 12.43 52.94
N ILE A 501 2.68 12.24 54.15
CA ILE A 501 2.06 12.68 55.42
C ILE A 501 2.90 13.78 56.05
N GLY A 502 2.23 14.88 56.38
CA GLY A 502 2.75 16.01 57.15
C GLY A 502 2.94 15.71 58.64
N ARG A 503 3.74 16.56 59.27
CA ARG A 503 4.28 16.50 60.64
C ARG A 503 3.25 16.37 61.76
N CYS A 504 3.67 15.69 62.82
CA CYS A 504 3.51 16.13 64.22
C CYS A 504 4.83 15.89 64.96
N GLY A 505 5.33 16.91 65.67
CA GLY A 505 6.56 16.89 66.48
C GLY A 505 7.67 17.74 65.89
#